data_AF-J9GIY8-F1
#
_entry.id   AF-J9GIY8-F1
#
_cell.length_a   1.000
_cell.length_b   1.000
_cell.length_c   1.000
_cell.angle_alpha   90.00
_cell.angle_beta   90.00
_cell.angle_gamma   90.00
#
_symmetry.space_group_name_H-M   'P 1'
#
loop_
_entity.id
_entity.type
_entity.pdbx_description
1 polymer ?
#
loop_
_entity_poly.entity_id
_entity_poly.type
_entity_poly.pdbx_seq_one_letter_code
_entity_poly.pdbx_strand_id
1 'polypeptide(L)'
;MVSWCVGHLVELAEPESYDEKYGKWSYNDLPIFPTDWKYNVSSGTKKQFGVLKKLMARSDIDSLVCATDAGREGELIFRLVYHKAGCRKPFERLWISSMEDVAIKEGFENLRSGTEYDALYEAALCRERADWIVGINATRLFSTLYGQTLNVGRVMTPTLAMAVMREAAISAFKTEPFYTVQIGLDGFTASSERYKKLPEAEEISKNCTVAVVTKAECKEKSEKPPALYDLTSLQRDANRILGYTAQQTLDYTQNLYEKEAGHISPHGQQIPDR
;
A
#
# COMPACT_ATOMS: atom_id res chain seq x y z
N MET A 1 -13.65 -1.53 30.32
CA MET A 1 -13.45 -0.11 29.94
C MET A 1 -12.84 -0.08 28.55
N VAL A 2 -13.24 0.87 27.70
CA VAL A 2 -12.74 0.98 26.32
C VAL A 2 -12.16 2.38 26.10
N SER A 3 -11.05 2.46 25.39
CA SER A 3 -10.44 3.71 24.91
C SER A 3 -9.75 3.44 23.57
N TRP A 4 -9.29 4.47 22.86
CA TRP A 4 -8.85 4.36 21.48
C TRP A 4 -7.61 5.21 21.17
N CYS A 5 -6.91 4.85 20.10
CA CYS A 5 -5.96 5.73 19.42
C CYS A 5 -6.67 6.48 18.29
N VAL A 6 -6.13 7.62 17.88
CA VAL A 6 -6.57 8.35 16.68
C VAL A 6 -5.38 8.32 15.72
N GLY A 7 -5.27 7.23 14.96
CA GLY A 7 -4.04 6.89 14.24
C GLY A 7 -2.83 6.77 15.17
N HIS A 8 -1.67 7.20 14.70
CA HIS A 8 -0.46 7.27 15.51
C HIS A 8 -0.52 8.41 16.52
N LEU A 9 -0.35 8.09 17.81
CA LEU A 9 -0.17 9.09 18.87
C LEU A 9 1.30 9.36 19.20
N VAL A 10 2.17 8.48 18.71
CA VAL A 10 3.60 8.46 18.96
C VAL A 10 4.29 8.26 17.62
N GLU A 11 5.29 9.09 17.35
CA GLU A 11 6.02 9.14 16.10
C GLU A 11 7.53 9.15 16.35
N LEU A 12 8.32 8.80 15.34
CA LEU A 12 9.77 8.94 15.39
C LEU A 12 10.15 10.40 15.59
N ALA A 13 11.15 10.64 16.42
CA ALA A 13 11.65 11.98 16.67
C ALA A 13 12.34 12.55 15.42
N GLU A 14 12.25 13.87 15.26
CA GLU A 14 12.97 14.60 14.23
C GLU A 14 14.49 14.59 14.48
N PRO A 15 15.34 14.76 13.46
CA PRO A 15 16.79 14.75 13.60
C PRO A 15 17.35 15.68 14.70
N GLU A 16 16.78 16.87 14.86
CA GLU A 16 17.17 17.82 15.91
C GLU A 16 16.98 17.30 17.35
N SER A 17 16.11 16.31 17.55
CA SER A 17 15.97 15.63 18.85
C SER A 17 17.16 14.73 19.18
N TYR A 18 17.97 14.35 18.19
CA TYR A 18 19.17 13.53 18.40
C TYR A 18 20.41 14.40 18.63
N ASP A 19 20.54 15.49 17.87
CA ASP A 19 21.60 16.50 18.01
C ASP A 19 21.08 17.83 17.44
N GLU A 20 21.23 18.93 18.19
CA GLU A 20 20.75 20.26 17.83
C GLU A 20 21.29 20.71 16.46
N LYS A 21 22.50 20.29 16.09
CA LYS A 21 23.11 20.62 14.79
C LYS A 21 22.25 20.16 13.61
N TYR A 22 21.48 19.09 13.77
CA TYR A 22 20.61 18.55 12.72
C TYR A 22 19.34 19.39 12.48
N GLY A 23 19.10 20.44 13.27
CA GLY A 23 18.04 21.42 12.98
C GLY A 23 18.29 22.20 11.68
N LYS A 24 19.57 22.45 11.34
CA LYS A 24 19.94 23.04 10.05
C LYS A 24 20.38 21.96 9.07
N TRP A 25 19.84 21.98 7.85
CA TRP A 25 20.20 20.99 6.84
C TRP A 25 21.57 21.32 6.23
N SER A 26 22.46 20.36 6.29
CA SER A 26 23.86 20.49 5.89
C SER A 26 24.33 19.17 5.29
N TYR A 27 25.02 19.25 4.15
CA TYR A 27 25.56 18.08 3.45
C TYR A 27 26.54 17.30 4.34
N ASN A 28 27.36 18.00 5.13
CA ASN A 28 28.42 17.41 5.94
C ASN A 28 27.90 16.59 7.15
N ASP A 29 26.62 16.75 7.48
CA ASP A 29 25.97 16.05 8.59
C ASP A 29 25.28 14.75 8.14
N LEU A 30 25.32 14.43 6.84
CA LEU A 30 24.69 13.24 6.27
C LEU A 30 25.72 12.11 6.08
N PRO A 31 25.31 10.85 6.28
CA PRO A 31 23.99 10.40 6.74
C PRO A 31 23.82 10.47 8.27
N ILE A 32 22.60 10.78 8.69
CA ILE A 32 22.13 10.74 10.08
C ILE A 32 21.66 9.31 10.39
N PHE A 33 22.38 8.65 11.30
CA PHE A 33 22.05 7.32 11.80
C PHE A 33 21.89 7.35 13.33
N PRO A 34 20.64 7.27 13.85
CA PRO A 34 20.40 7.13 15.27
C PRO A 34 20.97 5.81 15.81
N THR A 35 21.73 5.86 16.91
CA THR A 35 22.07 4.67 17.71
C THR A 35 20.89 4.24 18.57
N ASP A 36 20.24 5.22 19.20
CA ASP A 36 19.11 5.05 20.09
C ASP A 36 17.89 5.77 19.54
N TRP A 37 16.90 5.01 19.06
CA TRP A 37 15.70 5.56 18.45
C TRP A 37 14.85 6.32 19.46
N LYS A 38 14.59 7.60 19.17
CA LYS A 38 13.74 8.46 20.00
C LYS A 38 12.35 8.54 19.39
N TYR A 39 11.35 8.52 20.26
CA TYR A 39 9.94 8.64 19.89
C TYR A 39 9.30 9.79 20.65
N ASN A 40 8.50 10.60 19.97
CA ASN A 40 7.80 11.75 20.53
C ASN A 40 6.29 11.52 20.50
N VAL A 41 5.58 12.14 21.44
CA VAL A 41 4.11 12.18 21.38
C VAL A 41 3.73 13.27 20.40
N SER A 42 2.99 12.93 19.35
CA SER A 42 2.60 13.88 18.31
C SER A 42 1.79 15.03 18.92
N SER A 43 2.09 16.26 18.50
CA SER A 43 1.53 17.47 19.10
C SER A 43 -0.01 17.51 19.03
N GLY A 44 -0.58 17.11 17.90
CA GLY A 44 -2.03 17.09 17.65
C GLY A 44 -2.80 16.06 18.48
N THR A 45 -2.13 15.02 18.99
CA THR A 45 -2.78 13.89 19.67
C THR A 45 -2.35 13.73 21.13
N LYS A 46 -1.57 14.70 21.65
CA LYS A 46 -1.04 14.71 23.02
C LYS A 46 -2.11 14.56 24.11
N LYS A 47 -3.30 15.14 23.91
CA LYS A 47 -4.42 15.00 24.85
C LYS A 47 -4.88 13.54 24.97
N GLN A 48 -5.05 12.86 23.84
CA GLN A 48 -5.50 11.47 23.81
C GLN A 48 -4.44 10.53 24.39
N PHE A 49 -3.16 10.75 24.06
CA PHE A 49 -2.07 10.03 24.70
C PHE A 49 -2.09 10.19 26.22
N GLY A 50 -2.36 11.41 26.72
CA GLY A 50 -2.49 11.68 28.16
C GLY A 50 -3.64 10.91 28.82
N VAL A 51 -4.77 10.72 28.13
CA VAL A 51 -5.88 9.89 28.61
C VAL A 51 -5.42 8.43 28.73
N LEU A 52 -4.87 7.85 27.66
CA LEU A 52 -4.41 6.46 27.67
C LEU A 52 -3.34 6.23 28.74
N LYS A 53 -2.35 7.12 28.87
CA LYS A 53 -1.32 7.02 29.90
C LYS A 53 -1.90 7.02 31.31
N LYS A 54 -2.89 7.89 31.59
CA LYS A 54 -3.58 7.91 32.89
C LYS A 54 -4.35 6.62 33.15
N LEU A 55 -5.06 6.11 32.14
CA LEU A 55 -5.78 4.84 32.25
C LEU A 55 -4.81 3.69 32.53
N MET A 56 -3.75 3.56 31.73
CA MET A 56 -2.73 2.52 31.90
C MET A 56 -2.07 2.53 33.30
N ALA A 57 -1.94 3.70 33.93
CA ALA A 57 -1.34 3.87 35.24
C ALA A 57 -2.27 3.60 36.43
N ARG A 58 -3.59 3.48 36.22
CA ARG A 58 -4.56 3.22 37.30
C ARG A 58 -4.29 1.89 38.00
N SER A 59 -4.35 1.85 39.33
CA SER A 59 -4.08 0.62 40.10
C SER A 59 -5.18 -0.43 40.00
N ASP A 60 -6.42 -0.05 39.66
CA ASP A 60 -7.56 -0.95 39.50
C ASP A 60 -7.65 -1.62 38.12
N ILE A 61 -6.61 -1.50 37.29
CA ILE A 61 -6.51 -2.16 35.99
C ILE A 61 -5.39 -3.18 36.05
N ASP A 62 -5.73 -4.45 35.87
CA ASP A 62 -4.76 -5.55 35.95
C ASP A 62 -4.05 -5.82 34.62
N SER A 63 -4.78 -5.74 33.49
CA SER A 63 -4.28 -6.04 32.15
C SER A 63 -4.88 -5.12 31.08
N LEU A 64 -4.33 -5.19 29.87
CA LEU A 64 -4.82 -4.49 28.68
C LEU A 64 -5.24 -5.48 27.59
N VAL A 65 -6.07 -5.01 26.66
CA VAL A 65 -6.33 -5.71 25.40
C VAL A 65 -5.96 -4.79 24.24
N CYS A 66 -5.05 -5.23 23.37
CA CYS A 66 -4.74 -4.59 22.11
C CYS A 66 -5.86 -4.92 21.11
N ALA A 67 -6.69 -3.92 20.79
CA ALA A 67 -7.84 -4.05 19.90
C ALA A 67 -7.70 -3.15 18.65
N THR A 68 -6.47 -2.86 18.22
CA THR A 68 -6.21 -2.18 16.94
C THR A 68 -6.45 -3.13 15.76
N ASP A 69 -6.47 -2.60 14.53
CA ASP A 69 -6.71 -3.40 13.33
C ASP A 69 -5.76 -4.60 13.21
N ALA A 70 -6.28 -5.72 12.70
CA ALA A 70 -5.55 -6.96 12.48
C ALA A 70 -4.48 -6.82 11.39
N GLY A 71 -3.36 -6.19 11.75
CA GLY A 71 -2.26 -5.95 10.83
C GLY A 71 -1.03 -5.38 11.52
N ARG A 72 0.04 -5.26 10.74
CA ARG A 72 1.35 -4.76 11.22
C ARG A 72 1.28 -3.34 11.78
N GLU A 73 0.54 -2.46 11.13
CA GLU A 73 0.39 -1.06 11.58
C GLU A 73 -0.41 -0.98 12.89
N GLY A 74 -1.43 -1.84 13.05
CA GLY A 74 -2.19 -1.92 14.30
C GLY A 74 -1.32 -2.29 15.50
N GLU A 75 -0.40 -3.26 15.34
CA GLU A 75 0.59 -3.59 16.39
C GLU A 75 1.48 -2.40 16.73
N LEU A 76 1.99 -1.71 15.72
CA LEU A 76 2.87 -0.56 15.89
C LEU A 76 2.18 0.56 16.67
N ILE A 77 0.95 0.93 16.30
CA ILE A 77 0.16 1.99 16.94
C ILE A 77 0.00 1.71 18.44
N PHE A 78 -0.48 0.51 18.80
CA PHE A 78 -0.71 0.18 20.21
C PHE A 78 0.60 0.15 21.00
N ARG A 79 1.63 -0.53 20.47
CA ARG A 79 2.87 -0.77 21.21
C ARG A 79 3.71 0.49 21.38
N LEU A 80 3.76 1.38 20.39
CA LEU A 80 4.42 2.68 20.56
C LEU A 80 3.81 3.48 21.71
N VAL A 81 2.47 3.50 21.82
CA VAL A 81 1.77 4.15 22.94
C VAL A 81 2.06 3.44 24.26
N TYR A 82 1.96 2.12 24.29
CA TYR A 82 2.22 1.28 25.47
C TYR A 82 3.64 1.53 26.02
N HIS A 83 4.66 1.50 25.15
CA HIS A 83 6.05 1.74 25.51
C HIS A 83 6.29 3.20 25.92
N LYS A 84 5.76 4.18 25.17
CA LYS A 84 5.92 5.60 25.47
C LYS A 84 5.21 6.01 26.77
N ALA A 85 4.10 5.36 27.09
CA ALA A 85 3.40 5.53 28.37
C ALA A 85 4.18 4.92 29.55
N GLY A 86 5.16 4.05 29.29
CA GLY A 86 5.91 3.32 30.31
C GLY A 86 5.09 2.20 30.96
N CYS A 87 4.04 1.71 30.29
CA CYS A 87 3.23 0.64 30.84
C CYS A 87 4.03 -0.67 30.90
N ARG A 88 3.71 -1.50 31.90
CA ARG A 88 4.35 -2.81 32.16
C ARG A 88 3.33 -3.91 32.45
N LYS A 89 2.05 -3.58 32.39
CA LYS A 89 0.96 -4.53 32.65
C LYS A 89 0.86 -5.50 31.49
N PRO A 90 0.51 -6.77 31.75
CA PRO A 90 0.31 -7.74 30.68
C PRO A 90 -0.78 -7.24 29.72
N PHE A 91 -0.66 -7.61 28.46
CA PHE A 91 -1.71 -7.38 27.48
C PHE A 91 -1.92 -8.58 26.58
N GLU A 92 -3.15 -8.72 26.14
CA GLU A 92 -3.59 -9.72 25.16
C GLU A 92 -3.99 -9.04 23.85
N ARG A 93 -4.09 -9.80 22.77
CA ARG A 93 -4.40 -9.32 21.43
C ARG A 93 -5.77 -9.82 20.96
N LEU A 94 -6.64 -8.87 20.62
CA LEU A 94 -7.91 -9.13 19.94
C LEU A 94 -7.72 -9.06 18.42
N TRP A 95 -7.61 -10.22 17.75
CA TRP A 95 -7.33 -10.27 16.32
C TRP A 95 -8.60 -10.49 15.49
N ILE A 96 -9.28 -9.40 15.15
CA ILE A 96 -10.52 -9.42 14.35
C ILE A 96 -10.42 -8.51 13.12
N SER A 97 -11.11 -8.90 12.04
CA SER A 97 -11.22 -8.15 10.79
C SER A 97 -12.67 -7.76 10.44
N SER A 98 -13.61 -8.07 11.33
CA SER A 98 -15.04 -7.76 11.21
C SER A 98 -15.52 -7.04 12.47
N MET A 99 -16.45 -6.10 12.28
CA MET A 99 -17.10 -5.33 13.34
C MET A 99 -18.45 -5.92 13.77
N GLU A 100 -18.80 -7.12 13.29
CA GLU A 100 -20.03 -7.81 13.69
C GLU A 100 -19.96 -8.29 15.15
N ASP A 101 -21.08 -8.20 15.86
CA ASP A 101 -21.19 -8.61 17.27
C ASP A 101 -20.70 -10.05 17.53
N VAL A 102 -20.93 -10.96 16.59
CA VAL A 102 -20.50 -12.36 16.69
C VAL A 102 -18.97 -12.45 16.63
N ALA A 103 -18.35 -11.81 15.63
CA ALA A 103 -16.90 -11.80 15.47
C ALA A 103 -16.19 -11.13 16.64
N ILE A 104 -16.77 -10.05 17.18
CA ILE A 104 -16.24 -9.38 18.37
C ILE A 104 -16.29 -10.31 19.58
N LYS A 105 -17.43 -10.96 19.83
CA LYS A 105 -17.59 -11.91 20.95
C LYS A 105 -16.62 -13.07 20.86
N GLU A 106 -16.58 -13.75 19.71
CA GLU A 106 -15.64 -14.85 19.46
C GLU A 106 -14.18 -14.41 19.60
N GLY A 107 -13.85 -13.20 19.14
CA GLY A 107 -12.52 -12.62 19.29
C GLY A 107 -12.11 -12.40 20.75
N PHE A 108 -13.04 -11.94 21.61
CA PHE A 108 -12.78 -11.80 23.04
C PHE A 108 -12.72 -13.14 23.78
N GLU A 109 -13.44 -14.15 23.32
CA GLU A 109 -13.34 -15.52 23.85
C GLU A 109 -12.01 -16.19 23.48
N ASN A 110 -11.36 -15.74 22.39
CA ASN A 110 -10.12 -16.31 21.85
C ASN A 110 -8.96 -15.31 21.82
N LEU A 111 -8.83 -14.50 22.87
CA LEU A 111 -7.70 -13.59 23.03
C LEU A 111 -6.37 -14.35 23.00
N ARG A 112 -5.39 -13.75 22.33
CA ARG A 112 -4.04 -14.33 22.20
C ARG A 112 -3.03 -13.55 22.99
N SER A 113 -1.91 -14.19 23.33
CA SER A 113 -0.84 -13.48 24.01
C SER A 113 -0.26 -12.41 23.09
N GLY A 114 0.05 -11.23 23.62
CA GLY A 114 0.75 -10.19 22.85
C GLY A 114 2.05 -10.70 22.23
N THR A 115 2.75 -11.62 22.89
CA THR A 115 4.05 -12.15 22.44
C THR A 115 3.97 -12.92 21.12
N GLU A 116 2.81 -13.48 20.77
CA GLU A 116 2.60 -14.13 19.46
C GLU A 116 2.74 -13.15 18.29
N TYR A 117 2.62 -11.85 18.56
CA TYR A 117 2.68 -10.76 17.58
C TYR A 117 3.97 -9.94 17.65
N ASP A 118 4.96 -10.35 18.46
CA ASP A 118 6.23 -9.62 18.59
C ASP A 118 6.96 -9.51 17.25
N ALA A 119 7.04 -10.60 16.48
CA ALA A 119 7.67 -10.56 15.15
C ALA A 119 6.95 -9.60 14.18
N LEU A 120 5.62 -9.48 14.29
CA LEU A 120 4.84 -8.57 13.48
C LEU A 120 5.12 -7.11 13.86
N TYR A 121 5.20 -6.83 15.17
CA TYR A 121 5.60 -5.52 15.69
C TYR A 121 7.02 -5.13 15.27
N GLU A 122 8.00 -6.03 15.41
CA GLU A 122 9.39 -5.78 15.02
C GLU A 122 9.48 -5.51 13.51
N ALA A 123 8.73 -6.24 12.69
CA ALA A 123 8.65 -5.95 11.26
C ALA A 123 8.07 -4.54 10.96
N ALA A 124 7.16 -4.04 11.80
CA ALA A 124 6.60 -2.69 11.70
C ALA A 124 7.66 -1.64 12.05
N LEU A 125 8.35 -1.83 13.17
CA LEU A 125 9.43 -0.96 13.62
C LEU A 125 10.57 -0.88 12.60
N CYS A 126 11.00 -2.03 12.07
CA CYS A 126 12.03 -2.09 11.04
C CYS A 126 11.63 -1.27 9.82
N ARG A 127 10.37 -1.39 9.38
CA ARG A 127 9.87 -0.62 8.24
C ARG A 127 9.85 0.89 8.52
N GLU A 128 9.26 1.30 9.64
CA GLU A 128 9.17 2.72 10.05
C GLU A 128 10.56 3.36 10.11
N ARG A 129 11.52 2.67 10.73
CA ARG A 129 12.91 3.13 10.87
C ARG A 129 13.66 3.16 9.53
N ALA A 130 13.46 2.16 8.68
CA ALA A 130 14.06 2.15 7.34
C ALA A 130 13.52 3.29 6.47
N ASP A 131 12.21 3.53 6.52
CA ASP A 131 11.56 4.62 5.79
C ASP A 131 12.05 5.99 6.33
N TRP A 132 12.25 6.12 7.64
CA TRP A 132 12.86 7.32 8.25
C TRP A 132 14.30 7.53 7.78
N ILE A 133 15.15 6.50 7.84
CA ILE A 133 16.57 6.60 7.42
C ILE A 133 16.66 7.05 5.97
N VAL A 134 15.95 6.36 5.06
CA VAL A 134 16.01 6.68 3.63
C VAL A 134 15.38 8.04 3.37
N GLY A 135 14.21 8.30 3.94
CA GLY A 135 13.44 9.52 3.72
C GLY A 135 14.19 10.76 4.17
N ILE A 136 14.63 10.79 5.42
CA ILE A 136 15.34 11.94 6.02
C ILE A 136 16.66 12.19 5.29
N ASN A 137 17.48 11.16 5.13
CA ASN A 137 18.82 11.35 4.56
C ASN A 137 18.76 11.73 3.08
N ALA A 138 17.96 11.02 2.28
CA ALA A 138 17.90 11.30 0.85
C ALA A 138 17.20 12.64 0.58
N THR A 139 16.10 12.95 1.28
CA THR A 139 15.42 14.26 1.12
C THR A 139 16.36 15.40 1.47
N ARG A 140 17.09 15.32 2.60
CA ARG A 140 18.06 16.36 2.97
C ARG A 140 19.22 16.45 1.99
N LEU A 141 19.74 15.33 1.51
CA LEU A 141 20.83 15.28 0.53
C LEU A 141 20.43 15.98 -0.77
N PHE A 142 19.34 15.54 -1.40
CA PHE A 142 18.90 16.12 -2.66
C PHE A 142 18.46 17.57 -2.47
N SER A 143 17.79 17.91 -1.36
CA SER A 143 17.36 19.29 -1.15
C SER A 143 18.53 20.25 -0.96
N THR A 144 19.59 19.83 -0.28
CA THR A 144 20.80 20.65 -0.08
C THR A 144 21.62 20.80 -1.37
N LEU A 145 21.71 19.74 -2.18
CA LEU A 145 22.42 19.79 -3.47
C LEU A 145 21.75 20.71 -4.50
N TYR A 146 20.41 20.73 -4.52
CA TYR A 146 19.64 21.44 -5.56
C TYR A 146 18.99 22.75 -5.08
N GLY A 147 19.16 23.12 -3.81
CA GLY A 147 18.67 24.39 -3.27
C GLY A 147 17.14 24.53 -3.20
N GLN A 148 16.41 23.42 -3.24
CA GLN A 148 14.95 23.37 -3.14
C GLN A 148 14.52 22.06 -2.46
N THR A 149 13.35 22.03 -1.83
CA THR A 149 12.87 20.80 -1.17
C THR A 149 12.52 19.72 -2.20
N LEU A 150 13.27 18.61 -2.17
CA LEU A 150 13.06 17.44 -3.01
C LEU A 150 12.79 16.22 -2.13
N ASN A 151 11.52 15.83 -2.03
CA ASN A 151 11.11 14.67 -1.25
C ASN A 151 11.60 13.39 -1.94
N VAL A 152 12.41 12.62 -1.23
CA VAL A 152 12.93 11.33 -1.68
C VAL A 152 12.54 10.27 -0.66
N GLY A 153 12.01 9.15 -1.13
CA GLY A 153 11.55 8.09 -0.26
C GLY A 153 11.51 6.74 -0.97
N ARG A 154 11.66 5.67 -0.20
CA ARG A 154 11.78 4.29 -0.69
C ARG A 154 10.60 3.83 -1.56
N VAL A 155 9.40 4.41 -1.38
CA VAL A 155 8.20 4.06 -2.15
C VAL A 155 7.86 5.11 -3.21
N MET A 156 7.83 6.39 -2.82
CA MET A 156 7.41 7.45 -3.74
C MET A 156 8.40 7.66 -4.89
N THR A 157 9.70 7.51 -4.64
CA THR A 157 10.73 7.76 -5.67
C THR A 157 10.73 6.68 -6.74
N PRO A 158 10.69 5.36 -6.44
CA PRO A 158 10.51 4.35 -7.47
C PRO A 158 9.18 4.49 -8.23
N THR A 159 8.10 4.89 -7.54
CA THR A 159 6.79 5.11 -8.20
C THR A 159 6.89 6.24 -9.23
N LEU A 160 7.52 7.37 -8.87
CA LEU A 160 7.80 8.46 -9.81
C LEU A 160 8.71 7.98 -10.96
N ALA A 161 9.74 7.20 -10.64
CA ALA A 161 10.67 6.68 -11.64
C ALA A 161 9.96 5.81 -12.69
N MET A 162 8.96 5.02 -12.32
CA MET A 162 8.16 4.23 -13.28
C MET A 162 7.45 5.13 -14.31
N ALA A 163 6.89 6.27 -13.86
CA ALA A 163 6.25 7.23 -14.76
C ALA A 163 7.27 7.93 -15.67
N VAL A 164 8.39 8.38 -15.11
CA VAL A 164 9.48 9.03 -15.87
C VAL A 164 10.06 8.07 -16.92
N MET A 165 10.29 6.81 -16.56
CA MET A 165 10.79 5.79 -17.49
C MET A 165 9.78 5.51 -18.62
N ARG A 166 8.48 5.49 -18.32
CA ARG A 166 7.44 5.35 -19.34
C ARG A 166 7.43 6.53 -20.29
N GLU A 167 7.53 7.75 -19.78
CA GLU A 167 7.56 8.96 -20.60
C GLU A 167 8.81 9.01 -21.50
N ALA A 168 9.97 8.62 -20.96
CA ALA A 168 11.20 8.49 -21.74
C ALA A 168 11.05 7.46 -22.87
N ALA A 169 10.40 6.31 -22.59
CA ALA A 169 10.13 5.30 -23.60
C ALA A 169 9.17 5.81 -24.70
N ILE A 170 8.14 6.59 -24.33
CA ILE A 170 7.20 7.22 -25.28
C ILE A 170 7.95 8.26 -26.13
N SER A 171 8.74 9.14 -25.50
CA SER A 171 9.51 10.18 -26.18
C SER A 171 10.57 9.61 -27.14
N ALA A 172 11.17 8.48 -26.77
CA ALA A 172 12.15 7.79 -27.60
C ALA A 172 11.52 6.90 -28.68
N PHE A 173 10.20 6.67 -28.64
CA PHE A 173 9.52 5.83 -29.60
C PHE A 173 9.52 6.48 -30.99
N LYS A 174 10.11 5.78 -31.96
CA LYS A 174 10.06 6.16 -33.37
C LYS A 174 9.01 5.33 -34.07
N THR A 175 8.00 5.99 -34.63
CA THR A 175 6.98 5.32 -35.43
C THR A 175 7.61 4.74 -36.70
N GLU A 176 7.38 3.46 -36.93
CA GLU A 176 7.77 2.78 -38.17
C GLU A 176 6.51 2.30 -38.88
N PRO A 177 6.34 2.58 -40.18
CA PRO A 177 5.23 2.03 -40.93
C PRO A 177 5.38 0.51 -41.02
N PHE A 178 4.25 -0.19 -40.89
CA PHE A 178 4.14 -1.59 -41.22
C PHE A 178 2.85 -1.79 -42.04
N TYR A 179 2.86 -2.84 -42.84
CA TYR A 179 1.78 -3.12 -43.79
C TYR A 179 1.26 -4.53 -43.54
N THR A 180 -0.05 -4.70 -43.66
CA THR A 180 -0.71 -6.01 -43.63
C THR A 180 -1.59 -6.12 -44.85
N VAL A 181 -1.63 -7.28 -45.48
CA VAL A 181 -2.53 -7.59 -46.59
C VAL A 181 -3.80 -8.21 -46.00
N GLN A 182 -4.96 -7.67 -46.38
CA GLN A 182 -6.25 -8.14 -45.90
C GLN A 182 -7.11 -8.60 -47.06
N ILE A 183 -7.79 -9.74 -46.88
CA ILE A 183 -8.81 -10.24 -47.80
C ILE A 183 -10.15 -10.22 -47.06
N GLY A 184 -11.10 -9.44 -47.59
CA GLY A 184 -12.48 -9.47 -47.12
C GLY A 184 -13.18 -10.74 -47.63
N LEU A 185 -13.69 -11.53 -46.71
CA LEU A 185 -14.46 -12.74 -47.00
C LEU A 185 -15.87 -12.57 -46.42
N ASP A 186 -16.79 -13.47 -46.80
CA ASP A 186 -18.14 -13.42 -46.24
C ASP A 186 -18.10 -13.74 -44.74
N GLY A 187 -18.42 -12.74 -43.92
CA GLY A 187 -18.47 -12.84 -42.46
C GLY A 187 -17.15 -12.62 -41.70
N PHE A 188 -15.98 -12.51 -42.35
CA PHE A 188 -14.71 -12.23 -41.65
C PHE A 188 -13.60 -11.69 -42.58
N THR A 189 -12.52 -11.19 -41.98
CA THR A 189 -11.32 -10.71 -42.70
C THR A 189 -10.13 -11.62 -42.39
N ALA A 190 -9.46 -12.11 -43.44
CA ALA A 190 -8.16 -12.76 -43.30
C ALA A 190 -7.06 -11.69 -43.40
N SER A 191 -6.11 -11.69 -42.45
CA SER A 191 -4.98 -10.74 -42.44
C SER A 191 -3.65 -11.50 -42.48
N SER A 192 -2.70 -10.99 -43.25
CA SER A 192 -1.32 -11.48 -43.25
C SER A 192 -0.57 -11.10 -41.97
N GLU A 193 0.66 -11.60 -41.86
CA GLU A 193 1.68 -11.02 -40.98
C GLU A 193 2.05 -9.59 -41.40
N ARG A 194 2.88 -8.93 -40.58
CA ARG A 194 3.32 -7.56 -40.80
C ARG A 194 4.54 -7.52 -41.74
N TYR A 195 4.45 -6.74 -42.80
CA TYR A 195 5.56 -6.41 -43.70
C TYR A 195 6.12 -5.04 -43.36
N LYS A 196 7.45 -4.87 -43.49
CA LYS A 196 8.11 -3.57 -43.21
C LYS A 196 8.06 -2.61 -44.40
N LYS A 197 7.97 -3.14 -45.62
CA LYS A 197 8.01 -2.34 -46.85
C LYS A 197 6.70 -2.50 -47.62
N LEU A 198 6.17 -1.38 -48.12
CA LEU A 198 4.95 -1.38 -48.92
C LEU A 198 5.03 -2.28 -50.16
N PRO A 199 6.13 -2.28 -50.95
CA PRO A 199 6.21 -3.13 -52.15
C PRO A 199 6.08 -4.63 -51.86
N GLU A 200 6.60 -5.11 -50.73
CA GLU A 200 6.47 -6.51 -50.30
C GLU A 200 5.00 -6.86 -50.04
N ALA A 201 4.27 -5.98 -49.35
CA ALA A 201 2.84 -6.15 -49.12
C ALA A 201 2.01 -6.04 -50.42
N GLU A 202 2.38 -5.16 -51.34
CA GLU A 202 1.70 -5.01 -52.64
C GLU A 202 1.88 -6.24 -53.53
N GLU A 203 3.06 -6.84 -53.53
CA GLU A 203 3.32 -8.08 -54.27
C GLU A 203 2.46 -9.24 -53.74
N ILE A 204 2.39 -9.38 -52.42
CA ILE A 204 1.51 -10.37 -51.78
C ILE A 204 0.03 -10.09 -52.10
N SER A 205 -0.39 -8.83 -52.03
CA SER A 205 -1.76 -8.42 -52.36
C SER A 205 -2.16 -8.79 -53.79
N LYS A 206 -1.27 -8.59 -54.77
CA LYS A 206 -1.51 -8.97 -56.17
C LYS A 206 -1.63 -10.48 -56.38
N ASN A 207 -0.87 -11.27 -55.61
CA ASN A 207 -0.85 -12.73 -55.74
C ASN A 207 -1.97 -13.42 -54.94
N CYS A 208 -2.51 -12.76 -53.92
CA CYS A 208 -3.59 -13.26 -53.07
C CYS A 208 -4.97 -13.11 -53.72
N THR A 209 -5.26 -13.95 -54.72
CA THR A 209 -6.56 -13.97 -55.42
C THR A 209 -7.56 -14.97 -54.84
N VAL A 210 -7.09 -16.00 -54.13
CA VAL A 210 -7.92 -17.05 -53.54
C VAL A 210 -7.45 -17.33 -52.12
N ALA A 211 -8.38 -17.38 -51.17
CA ALA A 211 -8.11 -17.83 -49.81
C ALA A 211 -8.56 -19.28 -49.63
N VAL A 212 -7.66 -20.14 -49.15
CA VAL A 212 -7.97 -21.55 -48.86
C VAL A 212 -7.82 -21.77 -47.36
N VAL A 213 -8.88 -22.26 -46.72
CA VAL A 213 -8.85 -22.62 -45.30
C VAL A 213 -7.98 -23.87 -45.13
N THR A 214 -6.83 -23.71 -44.49
CA THR A 214 -5.90 -24.82 -44.20
C THR A 214 -6.22 -25.53 -42.89
N LYS A 215 -6.79 -24.79 -41.93
CA LYS A 215 -7.16 -25.30 -40.61
C LYS A 215 -8.29 -24.47 -40.02
N ALA A 216 -9.31 -25.13 -39.49
CA ALA A 216 -10.34 -24.53 -38.65
C ALA A 216 -10.40 -25.32 -37.33
N GLU A 217 -10.27 -24.63 -36.20
CA GLU A 217 -10.28 -25.24 -34.87
C GLU A 217 -11.30 -24.48 -34.00
N CYS A 218 -12.29 -25.19 -33.48
CA CYS A 218 -13.18 -24.67 -32.45
C CYS A 218 -12.67 -25.18 -31.09
N LYS A 219 -12.43 -24.27 -30.16
CA LYS A 219 -12.02 -24.60 -28.79
C LYS A 219 -13.03 -24.04 -27.82
N GLU A 220 -13.66 -24.93 -27.08
CA GLU A 220 -14.45 -24.54 -25.93
C GLU A 220 -13.50 -24.02 -24.84
N LYS A 221 -13.71 -22.78 -24.41
CA LYS A 221 -12.96 -22.17 -23.32
C LYS A 221 -13.93 -21.88 -22.18
N SER A 222 -13.68 -22.51 -21.03
CA SER A 222 -14.35 -22.13 -19.79
C SER A 222 -13.51 -21.07 -19.09
N GLU A 223 -14.12 -19.92 -18.82
CA GLU A 223 -13.52 -18.89 -17.97
C GLU A 223 -14.07 -19.05 -16.56
N LYS A 224 -13.18 -19.09 -15.56
CA LYS A 224 -13.59 -19.13 -14.16
C LYS A 224 -14.08 -17.74 -13.74
N PRO A 225 -15.03 -17.65 -12.80
CA PRO A 225 -15.39 -16.37 -12.20
C PRO A 225 -14.13 -15.67 -11.64
N PRO A 226 -14.07 -14.33 -11.70
CA PRO A 226 -12.99 -13.58 -11.08
C PRO A 226 -12.98 -13.81 -9.57
N ALA A 227 -11.80 -13.68 -8.96
CA ALA A 227 -11.66 -13.73 -7.52
C ALA A 227 -12.41 -12.54 -6.86
N LEU A 228 -12.70 -12.68 -5.57
CA LEU A 228 -13.18 -11.57 -4.75
C LEU A 228 -12.17 -10.42 -4.76
N TYR A 229 -12.68 -9.20 -4.60
CA TYR A 229 -11.84 -8.01 -4.61
C TYR A 229 -10.86 -7.97 -3.43
N ASP A 230 -9.61 -7.68 -3.74
CA ASP A 230 -8.70 -7.00 -2.82
C ASP A 230 -8.76 -5.47 -3.07
N LEU A 231 -8.14 -4.68 -2.19
CA LEU A 231 -8.17 -3.21 -2.35
C LEU A 231 -7.56 -2.74 -3.68
N THR A 232 -6.56 -3.43 -4.20
CA THR A 232 -5.85 -3.01 -5.43
C THR A 232 -6.69 -3.26 -6.69
N SER A 233 -7.34 -4.41 -6.77
CA SER A 233 -8.29 -4.75 -7.84
C SER A 233 -9.53 -3.88 -7.75
N LEU A 234 -10.04 -3.60 -6.54
CA LEU A 234 -11.15 -2.67 -6.34
C LEU A 234 -10.79 -1.26 -6.81
N GLN A 235 -9.62 -0.72 -6.42
CA GLN A 235 -9.15 0.59 -6.87
C GLN A 235 -8.99 0.67 -8.38
N ARG A 236 -8.49 -0.40 -9.01
CA ARG A 236 -8.33 -0.46 -10.48
C ARG A 236 -9.66 -0.43 -11.20
N ASP A 237 -10.62 -1.23 -10.75
CA ASP A 237 -11.92 -1.34 -11.39
C ASP A 237 -12.80 -0.12 -11.08
N ALA A 238 -12.74 0.43 -9.86
CA ALA A 238 -13.38 1.70 -9.51
C ALA A 238 -12.81 2.87 -10.35
N ASN A 239 -11.50 2.90 -10.60
CA ASN A 239 -10.92 3.89 -11.50
C ASN A 239 -11.42 3.72 -12.94
N ARG A 240 -11.41 2.48 -13.46
CA ARG A 240 -11.84 2.17 -14.84
C ARG A 240 -13.32 2.45 -15.08
N ILE A 241 -14.18 2.07 -14.13
CA ILE A 241 -15.64 2.06 -14.29
C ILE A 241 -16.26 3.37 -13.78
N LEU A 242 -15.78 3.89 -12.65
CA LEU A 242 -16.38 5.03 -11.95
C LEU A 242 -15.52 6.31 -12.00
N GLY A 243 -14.28 6.23 -12.52
CA GLY A 243 -13.35 7.36 -12.56
C GLY A 243 -12.79 7.77 -11.20
N TYR A 244 -12.97 6.94 -10.16
CA TYR A 244 -12.48 7.26 -8.81
C TYR A 244 -10.96 7.15 -8.75
N THR A 245 -10.34 8.07 -8.01
CA THR A 245 -8.94 7.94 -7.61
C THR A 245 -8.77 6.79 -6.62
N ALA A 246 -7.55 6.31 -6.46
CA ALA A 246 -7.23 5.30 -5.46
C ALA A 246 -7.60 5.77 -4.03
N GLN A 247 -7.39 7.06 -3.73
CA GLN A 247 -7.74 7.66 -2.44
C GLN A 247 -9.26 7.71 -2.22
N GLN A 248 -10.04 8.20 -3.20
CA GLN A 248 -11.50 8.21 -3.08
C GLN A 248 -12.07 6.81 -2.86
N THR A 249 -11.55 5.82 -3.59
CA THR A 249 -11.98 4.42 -3.41
C THR A 249 -11.67 3.92 -2.01
N LEU A 250 -10.49 4.23 -1.48
CA LEU A 250 -10.11 3.89 -0.10
C LEU A 250 -11.04 4.58 0.91
N ASP A 251 -11.28 5.88 0.76
CA ASP A 251 -12.12 6.65 1.68
C ASP A 251 -13.56 6.12 1.70
N TYR A 252 -14.14 5.80 0.54
CA TYR A 252 -15.47 5.21 0.47
C TYR A 252 -15.50 3.81 1.07
N THR A 253 -14.48 3.00 0.81
CA THR A 253 -14.36 1.65 1.38
C THR A 253 -14.24 1.71 2.90
N GLN A 254 -13.43 2.62 3.44
CA GLN A 254 -13.27 2.83 4.88
C GLN A 254 -14.60 3.27 5.52
N ASN A 255 -15.30 4.22 4.89
CA ASN A 255 -16.61 4.66 5.37
C ASN A 255 -17.63 3.52 5.40
N LEU A 256 -17.63 2.63 4.41
CA LEU A 256 -18.50 1.45 4.38
C LEU A 256 -18.12 0.45 5.47
N TYR A 257 -16.82 0.20 5.66
CA TYR A 257 -16.32 -0.69 6.71
C TYR A 257 -16.73 -0.22 8.11
N GLU A 258 -16.61 1.09 8.38
CA GLU A 258 -16.93 1.69 9.67
C GLU A 258 -18.44 1.85 9.93
N LYS A 259 -19.25 2.07 8.89
CA LYS A 259 -20.69 2.35 9.03
C LYS A 259 -21.60 1.14 8.84
N GLU A 260 -21.24 0.19 7.98
CA GLU A 260 -22.15 -0.89 7.51
C GLU A 260 -21.67 -2.30 7.95
N ALA A 261 -21.01 -2.41 9.11
CA ALA A 261 -20.68 -3.67 9.78
C ALA A 261 -19.94 -4.73 8.91
N GLY A 262 -18.66 -4.48 8.59
CA GLY A 262 -17.67 -5.55 8.51
C GLY A 262 -17.56 -6.41 7.23
N HIS A 263 -18.31 -6.15 6.16
CA HIS A 263 -18.20 -6.98 4.93
C HIS A 263 -17.03 -6.61 3.99
N ILE A 264 -16.27 -5.54 4.26
CA ILE A 264 -15.21 -5.07 3.37
C ILE A 264 -13.96 -4.68 4.17
N SER A 265 -12.95 -5.54 4.24
CA SER A 265 -11.65 -5.18 4.82
C SER A 265 -10.74 -4.56 3.75
N PRO A 266 -10.19 -3.34 3.95
CA PRO A 266 -9.24 -2.73 3.02
C PRO A 266 -7.88 -3.44 3.00
N HIS A 267 -7.66 -4.44 3.86
CA HIS A 267 -6.37 -5.11 4.03
C HIS A 267 -6.26 -6.50 3.41
N GLY A 268 -7.16 -6.86 2.49
CA GLY A 268 -6.97 -8.00 1.58
C GLY A 268 -6.89 -9.37 2.27
N GLN A 269 -7.48 -9.50 3.45
CA GLN A 269 -7.66 -10.82 4.05
C GLN A 269 -8.89 -11.48 3.42
N GLN A 270 -8.69 -12.64 2.80
CA GLN A 270 -9.77 -13.55 2.46
C GLN A 270 -10.65 -13.74 3.69
N ILE A 271 -11.95 -13.52 3.52
CA ILE A 271 -12.95 -13.94 4.50
C ILE A 271 -12.72 -15.44 4.70
N PRO A 272 -12.48 -15.94 5.94
CA PRO A 272 -12.34 -17.37 6.16
C PRO A 272 -13.60 -18.07 5.67
N ASP A 273 -13.42 -19.24 5.04
CA ASP A 273 -14.52 -20.08 4.59
C ASP A 273 -15.56 -20.24 5.72
N ARG A 274 -16.82 -19.93 5.41
CA ARG A 274 -17.98 -20.23 6.26
C ARG A 274 -18.16 -21.74 6.40
#